data_AF-A0A7K4AEB4-F1
#
_entry.id   AF-A0A7K4AEB4-F1
#
_cell.length_a   1.000
_cell.length_b   1.000
_cell.length_c   1.000
_cell.angle_alpha   90.00
_cell.angle_beta   90.00
_cell.angle_gamma   90.00
#
_symmetry.space_group_name_H-M   'P 1'
#
loop_
_entity.id
_entity.type
_entity.pdbx_description
1 polymer ?
#
loop_
_entity_poly.entity_id
_entity_poly.type
_entity_poly.pdbx_seq_one_letter_code
_entity_poly.pdbx_strand_id
1 'polypeptide(L)'
;MSKSIRIEKAYFLSISILMIGIAMTIIAALSILDLAFTEIGNWELWIILIGIGIAFIGSFWLMTYVKNVRKFRKYMLEQSMANFRKELSNIEYLTLNLPSKYEKELKIKKKRFGLK
;
A
#
# COMPACT_ATOMS: atom_id res chain seq x y z
N MET A 1 -0.10 -18.31 12.76
CA MET A 1 -1.37 -18.10 12.04
C MET A 1 -1.04 -17.69 10.62
N SER A 2 -1.71 -18.29 9.62
CA SER A 2 -1.57 -17.85 8.22
C SER A 2 -2.20 -16.47 8.10
N LYS A 3 -1.48 -15.50 7.54
CA LYS A 3 -2.06 -14.18 7.24
C LYS A 3 -3.06 -14.28 6.10
N SER A 4 -4.05 -13.39 6.11
CA SER A 4 -5.02 -13.33 5.03
C SER A 4 -4.36 -12.81 3.74
N ILE A 5 -4.79 -13.35 2.60
CA ILE A 5 -4.27 -13.00 1.27
C ILE A 5 -4.40 -11.49 1.00
N ARG A 6 -5.42 -10.82 1.57
CA ARG A 6 -5.60 -9.37 1.49
C ARG A 6 -4.42 -8.58 2.05
N ILE A 7 -3.83 -9.03 3.16
CA ILE A 7 -2.71 -8.35 3.81
C ILE A 7 -1.41 -8.64 3.06
N GLU A 8 -1.25 -9.88 2.60
CA GLU A 8 -0.03 -10.33 1.91
C GLU A 8 0.13 -9.68 0.53
N LYS A 9 -0.98 -9.48 -0.18
CA LYS A 9 -1.01 -8.81 -1.50
C LYS A 9 -1.51 -7.37 -1.44
N ALA A 10 -1.57 -6.75 -0.25
CA ALA A 10 -2.07 -5.38 -0.07
C ALA A 10 -1.35 -4.36 -0.99
N TYR A 11 -0.03 -4.49 -1.13
CA TYR A 11 0.77 -3.68 -2.04
C TYR A 11 0.35 -3.86 -3.51
N PHE A 12 0.20 -5.11 -3.94
CA PHE A 12 -0.23 -5.41 -5.31
C PHE A 12 -1.65 -4.89 -5.58
N LEU A 13 -2.58 -5.11 -4.65
CA LEU A 13 -3.97 -4.64 -4.78
C LEU A 13 -4.07 -3.12 -4.86
N SER A 14 -3.36 -2.40 -4.00
CA SER A 14 -3.36 -0.93 -4.00
C SER A 14 -2.75 -0.34 -5.27
N ILE A 15 -1.67 -0.94 -5.79
CA ILE A 15 -1.09 -0.55 -7.07
C ILE A 15 -2.03 -0.86 -8.22
N SER A 16 -2.63 -2.05 -8.26
CA SER A 16 -3.54 -2.43 -9.34
C SER A 16 -4.75 -1.49 -9.39
N ILE A 17 -5.35 -1.15 -8.25
CA ILE A 17 -6.47 -0.21 -8.18
C ILE A 17 -6.04 1.19 -8.64
N LEU A 18 -4.88 1.67 -8.21
CA LEU A 18 -4.34 2.95 -8.66
C LEU A 18 -4.12 2.97 -10.17
N MET A 19 -3.50 1.92 -10.73
CA MET A 19 -3.23 1.81 -12.17
C MET A 19 -4.50 1.76 -13.00
N ILE A 20 -5.54 1.04 -12.52
CA ILE A 20 -6.85 1.00 -13.17
C ILE A 20 -7.49 2.40 -13.16
N GLY A 21 -7.48 3.08 -12.02
CA GLY A 21 -8.00 4.44 -11.92
C GLY A 21 -7.30 5.41 -12.88
N ILE A 22 -5.96 5.39 -12.90
CA ILE A 22 -5.16 6.20 -13.82
C ILE A 22 -5.47 5.87 -15.29
N ALA A 23 -5.50 4.58 -15.64
CA ALA A 23 -5.81 4.16 -17.01
C ALA A 23 -7.20 4.64 -17.46
N MET A 24 -8.21 4.52 -16.59
CA MET A 24 -9.56 5.05 -16.86
C MET A 24 -9.56 6.57 -17.07
N THR A 25 -8.84 7.31 -16.22
CA THR A 25 -8.71 8.76 -16.38
C THR A 25 -8.03 9.14 -17.69
N ILE A 26 -6.99 8.41 -18.10
CA ILE A 26 -6.28 8.65 -19.36
C ILE A 26 -7.19 8.36 -20.56
N ILE A 27 -7.90 7.22 -20.56
CA ILE A 27 -8.81 6.85 -21.65
C ILE A 27 -9.90 7.92 -21.80
N ALA A 28 -10.51 8.36 -20.70
CA ALA A 28 -11.53 9.40 -20.74
C ALA A 28 -10.96 10.76 -21.19
N ALA A 29 -9.75 11.13 -20.75
CA ALA A 29 -9.10 12.36 -21.19
C ALA A 29 -8.77 12.34 -22.69
N LEU A 30 -8.30 11.22 -23.23
CA LEU A 30 -8.04 11.06 -24.66
C LEU A 30 -9.31 11.15 -25.50
N SER A 31 -10.43 10.64 -24.96
CA SER A 31 -11.76 10.74 -25.56
C SER A 31 -12.25 12.19 -25.61
N ILE A 32 -12.15 12.93 -24.50
CA ILE A 32 -12.53 14.36 -24.42
C ILE A 32 -11.70 15.24 -25.37
N LEU A 33 -10.43 14.88 -25.60
CA LEU A 33 -9.53 15.61 -26.50
C LEU A 33 -9.71 15.25 -27.98
N ASP A 34 -10.69 14.40 -28.33
CA ASP A 34 -10.89 13.87 -29.67
C ASP A 34 -9.67 13.15 -30.26
N LEU A 35 -8.79 12.61 -29.41
CA LEU A 35 -7.56 11.94 -29.83
C LEU A 35 -7.77 10.43 -30.04
N ALA A 36 -8.61 9.79 -29.21
CA ALA A 36 -8.93 8.36 -29.28
C ALA A 36 -10.18 8.03 -28.45
N PHE A 37 -10.90 6.95 -28.79
CA PHE A 37 -12.12 6.52 -28.08
C PHE A 37 -13.27 7.54 -28.10
N THR A 38 -13.44 8.26 -29.22
CA THR A 38 -14.53 9.25 -29.41
C THR A 38 -15.92 8.63 -29.50
N GLU A 39 -16.02 7.30 -29.63
CA GLU A 39 -17.29 6.57 -29.62
C GLU A 39 -17.95 6.50 -28.23
N ILE A 40 -17.27 6.96 -27.17
CA ILE A 40 -17.78 6.96 -25.79
C ILE A 40 -18.92 7.98 -25.60
N GLY A 41 -18.89 9.09 -26.35
CA GLY A 41 -19.90 10.15 -26.31
C GLY A 41 -20.10 10.73 -24.91
N ASN A 42 -21.34 11.10 -24.56
CA ASN A 42 -21.67 11.80 -23.30
C ASN A 42 -21.24 11.13 -21.98
N TRP A 43 -20.70 9.90 -22.00
CA TRP A 43 -20.18 9.20 -20.82
C TRP A 43 -18.76 9.60 -20.41
N GLU A 44 -18.02 10.31 -21.27
CA GLU A 44 -16.66 10.80 -21.02
C GLU A 44 -16.47 11.46 -19.65
N LEU A 45 -17.37 12.40 -19.31
CA LEU A 45 -17.33 13.14 -18.04
C LEU A 45 -17.60 12.26 -16.82
N TRP A 46 -18.40 11.19 -16.97
CA TRP A 46 -18.65 10.25 -15.88
C TRP A 46 -17.46 9.31 -15.67
N ILE A 47 -16.86 8.84 -16.75
CA ILE A 47 -15.70 7.93 -16.69
C ILE A 47 -14.49 8.65 -16.10
N ILE A 48 -14.23 9.91 -16.48
CA ILE A 48 -13.12 10.67 -15.91
C ILE A 48 -13.32 10.92 -14.41
N LEU A 49 -14.55 11.24 -13.98
CA LEU A 49 -14.89 11.44 -12.59
C LEU A 49 -14.67 10.17 -11.75
N ILE A 50 -15.14 9.02 -12.26
CA ILE A 50 -14.94 7.72 -11.61
C ILE A 50 -13.46 7.33 -11.59
N GLY A 51 -12.74 7.52 -12.69
CA GLY A 51 -11.31 7.21 -12.79
C GLY A 51 -10.49 8.01 -11.76
N ILE A 52 -10.77 9.32 -11.65
CA ILE A 52 -10.15 10.18 -10.64
C ILE A 52 -10.48 9.66 -9.23
N GLY A 53 -11.74 9.33 -8.94
CA GLY A 53 -12.16 8.80 -7.65
C GLY A 53 -11.42 7.50 -7.28
N ILE A 54 -11.31 6.56 -8.20
CA ILE A 54 -10.60 5.28 -8.01
C ILE A 54 -9.10 5.54 -7.81
N ALA A 55 -8.50 6.43 -8.59
CA ALA A 55 -7.09 6.80 -8.45
C ALA A 55 -6.81 7.43 -7.06
N PHE A 56 -7.72 8.27 -6.55
CA PHE A 56 -7.62 8.82 -5.20
C PHE A 56 -7.66 7.74 -4.12
N ILE A 57 -8.59 6.78 -4.22
CA ILE A 57 -8.69 5.66 -3.26
C ILE A 57 -7.41 4.81 -3.29
N GLY A 58 -6.95 4.44 -4.49
CA GLY A 58 -5.71 3.69 -4.68
C GLY A 58 -4.51 4.42 -4.10
N SER A 59 -4.41 5.73 -4.32
CA SER A 59 -3.35 6.58 -3.81
C SER A 59 -3.38 6.68 -2.28
N PHE A 60 -4.56 6.86 -1.69
CA PHE A 60 -4.72 6.90 -0.23
C PHE A 60 -4.30 5.58 0.44
N TRP A 61 -4.69 4.44 -0.15
CA TRP A 61 -4.29 3.12 0.34
C TRP A 61 -2.79 2.89 0.21
N LEU A 62 -2.21 3.26 -0.93
CA LEU A 62 -0.78 3.15 -1.18
C LEU A 62 0.02 4.04 -0.22
N MET A 63 -0.39 5.28 0.01
CA MET A 63 0.22 6.17 1.00
C MET A 63 0.18 5.58 2.41
N THR A 64 -0.96 5.00 2.81
CA THR A 64 -1.11 4.35 4.13
C THR A 64 -0.15 3.17 4.26
N TYR A 65 -0.08 2.32 3.23
CA TYR A 65 0.88 1.21 3.19
C TYR A 65 2.33 1.70 3.29
N VAL A 66 2.73 2.71 2.50
CA VAL A 66 4.08 3.26 2.53
C VAL A 66 4.42 3.88 3.89
N LYS A 67 3.49 4.60 4.52
CA LYS A 67 3.67 5.15 5.88
C LYS A 67 3.90 4.04 6.90
N ASN A 68 3.12 2.96 6.86
CA ASN A 68 3.26 1.82 7.77
C ASN A 68 4.61 1.11 7.57
N VAL A 69 5.03 0.91 6.32
CA VAL A 69 6.34 0.32 6.00
C VAL A 69 7.49 1.21 6.48
N ARG A 70 7.41 2.53 6.27
CA ARG A 70 8.43 3.48 6.76
C ARG A 70 8.52 3.47 8.28
N LYS A 71 7.37 3.44 8.96
CA LYS A 71 7.30 3.36 10.43
C LYS A 71 7.95 2.06 10.94
N PHE A 72 7.64 0.92 10.31
CA PHE A 72 8.30 -0.36 10.62
C PHE A 72 9.81 -0.29 10.41
N ARG A 73 10.28 0.23 9.26
CA ARG A 73 11.72 0.38 8.98
C ARG A 73 12.43 1.27 10.00
N LYS A 74 11.79 2.36 10.44
CA LYS A 74 12.34 3.24 11.48
C LYS A 74 12.61 2.47 12.78
N TYR A 75 11.66 1.65 13.24
CA TYR A 75 11.87 0.80 14.40
C TYR A 75 12.89 -0.33 14.16
N MET A 76 13.00 -0.82 12.93
CA MET A 76 14.01 -1.81 12.55
C MET A 76 15.43 -1.23 12.43
N LEU A 77 15.59 0.09 12.33
CA LEU A 77 16.91 0.74 12.38
C LEU A 77 17.44 0.98 13.81
N GLU A 78 16.56 0.97 14.81
CA GLU A 78 16.94 1.20 16.21
C GLU A 78 17.98 0.14 16.68
N GLN A 79 19.17 0.57 17.09
CA GLN A 79 20.25 -0.32 17.54
C GLN A 79 20.23 -0.60 19.04
N SER A 80 19.56 0.25 19.83
CA SER A 80 19.44 0.08 21.28
C SER A 80 18.46 -1.05 21.63
N MET A 81 18.93 -2.05 22.36
CA MET A 81 18.11 -3.18 22.85
C MET A 81 16.99 -2.70 23.79
N ALA A 82 17.25 -1.69 24.63
CA ALA A 82 16.28 -1.16 25.58
C ALA A 82 15.12 -0.45 24.87
N ASN A 83 15.43 0.41 23.88
CA ASN A 83 14.42 1.08 23.06
C ASN A 83 13.65 0.07 22.20
N PHE A 84 14.35 -0.91 21.61
CA PHE A 84 13.70 -1.96 20.82
C PHE A 84 12.71 -2.78 21.65
N ARG A 85 13.04 -3.10 22.92
CA ARG A 85 12.15 -3.85 23.82
C ARG A 85 10.92 -3.03 24.21
N LYS A 86 11.07 -1.73 24.47
CA LYS A 86 9.96 -0.83 24.81
C LYS A 86 8.97 -0.69 23.66
N GLU A 87 9.47 -0.59 22.44
CA GLU A 87 8.64 -0.44 21.23
C GLU A 87 8.20 -1.78 20.64
N LEU A 88 8.65 -2.92 21.18
CA LEU A 88 8.42 -4.25 20.61
C LEU A 88 6.94 -4.56 20.39
N SER A 89 6.09 -4.24 21.36
CA SER A 89 4.64 -4.43 21.26
C SER A 89 4.04 -3.62 20.11
N ASN A 90 4.53 -2.39 19.88
CA ASN A 90 4.07 -1.54 18.78
C ASN A 90 4.53 -2.09 17.42
N ILE A 91 5.76 -2.62 17.37
CA ILE A 91 6.31 -3.24 16.17
C ILE A 91 5.53 -4.51 15.83
N GLU A 92 5.23 -5.35 16.83
CA GLU A 92 4.42 -6.56 16.67
C GLU A 92 3.03 -6.25 16.11
N TYR A 93 2.36 -5.25 16.68
CA TYR A 93 1.08 -4.77 16.18
C TYR A 93 1.16 -4.27 14.73
N LEU A 94 2.21 -3.51 14.38
CA LEU A 94 2.43 -3.07 13.00
C LEU A 94 2.67 -4.26 12.06
N THR A 95 3.42 -5.27 12.49
CA THR A 95 3.66 -6.45 11.66
C THR A 95 2.39 -7.23 11.36
N LEU A 96 1.39 -7.26 12.24
CA LEU A 96 0.11 -7.95 11.94
C LEU A 96 -0.56 -7.39 10.68
N ASN A 97 -0.43 -6.07 10.45
CA ASN A 97 -1.01 -5.38 9.30
C ASN A 97 -0.07 -5.31 8.08
N LEU A 98 1.12 -5.91 8.16
CA LEU A 98 2.13 -5.90 7.10
C LEU A 98 2.29 -7.30 6.48
N PRO A 99 2.80 -7.41 5.24
CA PRO A 99 3.13 -8.69 4.62
C PRO A 99 4.05 -9.57 5.48
N SER A 100 3.94 -10.88 5.31
CA SER A 100 4.69 -11.91 6.05
C SER A 100 6.22 -11.72 6.02
N LYS A 101 6.76 -11.06 4.99
CA LYS A 101 8.18 -10.68 4.89
C LYS A 101 8.66 -9.87 6.10
N TYR A 102 7.87 -8.92 6.59
CA TYR A 102 8.25 -8.04 7.70
C TYR A 102 8.27 -8.79 9.05
N GLU A 103 7.45 -9.82 9.22
CA GLU A 103 7.53 -10.70 10.39
C GLU A 103 8.83 -11.50 10.41
N LYS A 104 9.30 -11.96 9.25
CA LYS A 104 10.59 -12.65 9.14
C LYS A 104 11.74 -11.72 9.53
N GLU A 105 11.71 -10.48 9.04
CA GLU A 105 12.69 -9.46 9.41
C GLU A 105 12.68 -9.17 10.92
N LEU A 106 11.49 -9.04 11.52
CA LEU A 106 11.34 -8.85 12.95
C LEU A 106 11.91 -10.03 13.76
N LYS A 107 11.62 -11.28 13.35
CA LYS A 107 12.15 -12.48 13.99
C LYS A 107 13.68 -12.55 13.93
N ILE A 108 14.28 -12.17 12.81
CA ILE A 108 15.74 -12.13 12.66
C ILE A 108 16.34 -11.12 13.66
N LYS A 109 15.73 -9.93 13.79
CA LYS A 109 16.20 -8.90 14.72
C LYS A 109 15.99 -9.29 16.19
N LYS A 110 14.86 -9.91 16.54
CA LYS A 110 14.64 -10.49 17.88
C LYS A 110 15.73 -11.50 18.26
N LYS A 111 16.06 -12.42 17.34
CA LYS A 111 17.14 -13.40 17.54
C LYS A 111 18.50 -12.72 17.77
N ARG A 112 18.82 -11.63 17.06
CA ARG A 112 20.08 -10.87 17.28
C ARG A 112 20.18 -10.27 18.68
N PHE A 113 19.06 -9.87 19.26
CA PHE A 113 19.01 -9.35 20.64
C PHE A 113 18.79 -10.44 21.70
N GLY A 114 18.79 -11.73 21.34
CA GLY A 114 18.54 -12.82 22.28
C GLY A 114 17.11 -12.84 22.85
N LEU A 115 16.16 -12.17 22.17
CA LEU A 115 14.75 -12.17 22.54
C LEU A 115 14.06 -13.38 21.87
N LYS A 116 13.22 -14.10 22.62
CA LYS A 116 12.40 -15.22 22.10
C LYS A 116 11.31 -14.72 21.15
#